data_AF-A0AAU7QQV3-F1
#
_entry.id   AF-A0AAU7QQV3-F1
#
_cell.length_a   1.000
_cell.length_b   1.000
_cell.length_c   1.000
_cell.angle_alpha   90.00
_cell.angle_beta   90.00
_cell.angle_gamma   90.00
#
_symmetry.space_group_name_H-M   'P 1'
#
loop_
_entity.id
_entity.type
_entity.pdbx_description
1 polymer ?
#
loop_
_entity_poly.entity_id
_entity_poly.type
_entity_poly.pdbx_seq_one_letter_code
_entity_poly.pdbx_strand_id
1 'polypeptide(L)'
;MLKLNENLYPIDTSIFTHKKVLYNSKHYKNFNYYIIINIYNKKKYQISFFIKKYIDKNHFKSFYKLYKKDFFLKFKKKFNKLGYNKKFCIKKISYMFKVNKNIFLRPEISQGVYINYINLLKIYKYTIPFGIIQIGKSFRNEFLDNKFIFRMNEFEQMEMQYFNLLINEKKNYKE
;
A
#
# COMPACT_ATOMS: atom_id res chain seq x y z
N MET A 1 -28.33 10.12 -15.67
CA MET A 1 -27.17 9.95 -16.57
C MET A 1 -26.08 10.89 -16.06
N LEU A 2 -25.01 10.36 -15.46
CA LEU A 2 -23.91 11.19 -14.94
C LEU A 2 -23.32 11.98 -16.10
N LYS A 3 -23.39 13.31 -16.06
CA LYS A 3 -22.61 14.15 -16.98
C LYS A 3 -21.14 13.84 -16.67
N LEU A 4 -20.50 13.03 -17.51
CA LEU A 4 -19.04 12.93 -17.53
C LEU A 4 -18.54 14.35 -17.80
N ASN A 5 -17.87 14.95 -16.81
CA ASN A 5 -17.19 16.22 -17.04
C ASN A 5 -16.28 16.07 -18.26
N GLU A 6 -16.34 17.03 -19.17
CA GLU A 6 -15.64 17.03 -20.48
C GLU A 6 -14.09 16.96 -20.38
N ASN A 7 -13.55 16.97 -19.15
CA ASN A 7 -12.12 17.05 -18.84
C ASN A 7 -11.57 15.78 -18.17
N LEU A 8 -12.10 14.59 -18.48
CA LEU A 8 -11.58 13.31 -17.99
C LEU A 8 -10.88 12.56 -19.12
N TYR A 9 -9.60 12.25 -18.91
CA TYR A 9 -8.76 11.68 -19.96
C TYR A 9 -8.19 10.33 -19.54
N PRO A 10 -8.45 9.27 -20.32
CA PRO A 10 -7.89 7.97 -20.04
C PRO A 10 -6.41 7.94 -20.44
N ILE A 11 -5.58 7.33 -19.61
CA ILE A 11 -4.22 6.95 -19.98
C ILE A 11 -3.98 5.49 -19.66
N ASP A 12 -3.02 4.89 -20.36
CA ASP A 12 -2.42 3.64 -19.91
C ASP A 12 -0.91 3.80 -19.76
N THR A 13 -0.37 3.17 -18.71
CA THR A 13 1.02 3.30 -18.28
C THR A 13 1.58 1.93 -17.95
N SER A 14 2.91 1.81 -18.01
CA SER A 14 3.58 0.53 -17.83
C SER A 14 3.35 -0.06 -16.42
N ILE A 15 3.19 -1.38 -16.37
CA ILE A 15 3.18 -2.15 -15.12
C ILE A 15 4.56 -2.11 -14.45
N PHE A 16 5.62 -2.17 -15.26
CA PHE A 16 6.99 -2.09 -14.77
C PHE A 16 7.32 -0.67 -14.34
N THR A 17 7.86 -0.54 -13.12
CA THR A 17 8.23 0.74 -12.52
C THR A 17 9.69 0.70 -12.08
N HIS A 18 10.43 1.75 -12.41
CA HIS A 18 11.82 1.89 -11.98
C HIS A 18 11.92 2.22 -10.49
N LYS A 19 12.91 1.65 -9.81
CA LYS A 19 13.17 1.81 -8.37
C LYS A 19 13.17 3.27 -7.89
N LYS A 20 13.71 4.20 -8.69
CA LYS A 20 13.77 5.63 -8.34
C LYS A 20 12.37 6.26 -8.15
N VAL A 21 11.40 5.89 -8.98
CA VAL A 21 10.01 6.38 -8.87
C VAL A 21 9.46 6.01 -7.49
N LEU A 22 9.59 4.73 -7.14
CA LEU A 22 9.06 4.17 -5.89
C LEU A 22 9.82 4.66 -4.65
N TYR A 23 11.08 5.05 -4.82
CA TYR A 23 11.86 5.70 -3.77
C TYR A 23 11.33 7.12 -3.51
N ASN A 24 11.13 7.89 -4.57
CA ASN A 24 10.65 9.27 -4.49
C ASN A 24 9.20 9.36 -3.97
N SER A 25 8.34 8.43 -4.35
CA SER A 25 6.98 8.32 -3.80
C SER A 25 6.91 7.67 -2.42
N LYS A 26 8.07 7.43 -1.78
CA LYS A 26 8.20 6.86 -0.42
C LYS A 26 7.65 5.45 -0.24
N HIS A 27 7.29 4.75 -1.32
CA HIS A 27 6.85 3.36 -1.28
C HIS A 27 7.90 2.46 -0.62
N TYR A 28 9.18 2.64 -0.96
CA TYR A 28 10.26 1.87 -0.33
C TYR A 28 10.27 1.93 1.21
N LYS A 29 9.96 3.10 1.78
CA LYS A 29 10.01 3.31 3.23
C LYS A 29 8.75 2.79 3.92
N ASN A 30 7.59 3.12 3.35
CA ASN A 30 6.30 2.97 4.00
C ASN A 30 5.53 1.74 3.54
N PHE A 31 5.76 1.25 2.33
CA PHE A 31 5.01 0.16 1.70
C PHE A 31 5.57 -1.21 2.12
N ASN A 32 5.53 -1.45 3.42
CA ASN A 32 6.05 -2.63 4.06
C ASN A 32 5.11 -3.09 5.18
N TYR A 33 5.11 -4.38 5.45
CA TYR A 33 4.40 -5.00 6.55
C TYR A 33 5.31 -5.87 7.39
N TYR A 34 4.77 -6.32 8.51
CA TYR A 34 5.48 -7.20 9.42
C TYR A 34 4.82 -8.57 9.47
N ILE A 35 5.64 -9.60 9.45
CA ILE A 35 5.22 -10.98 9.65
C ILE A 35 5.94 -11.59 10.84
N ILE A 36 5.34 -12.63 11.41
CA ILE A 36 5.94 -13.43 12.47
C ILE A 36 6.34 -14.77 11.88
N ILE A 37 7.60 -15.16 12.05
CA ILE A 37 8.17 -16.40 11.53
C ILE A 37 8.55 -17.27 12.70
N ASN A 38 8.09 -18.51 12.72
CA ASN A 38 8.60 -19.50 13.67
C ASN A 38 10.02 -19.92 13.28
N ILE A 39 10.94 -19.86 14.24
CA ILE A 39 12.37 -20.03 14.01
C ILE A 39 12.70 -21.47 13.58
N TYR A 40 11.98 -22.45 14.15
CA TYR A 40 12.23 -23.88 13.98
C TYR A 40 11.64 -24.40 12.67
N ASN A 41 10.34 -24.18 12.43
CA ASN A 41 9.65 -24.75 11.26
C ASN A 41 9.50 -23.78 10.07
N LYS A 42 10.04 -22.55 10.20
CA LYS A 42 9.97 -21.47 9.19
C LYS A 42 8.55 -21.06 8.75
N LYS A 43 7.49 -21.52 9.42
CA LYS A 43 6.12 -21.11 9.12
C LYS A 43 5.94 -19.62 9.40
N LYS A 44 5.33 -18.93 8.44
CA LYS A 44 5.03 -17.50 8.49
C LYS A 44 3.60 -17.30 8.95
N TYR A 45 3.38 -16.24 9.72
CA TYR A 45 2.09 -15.88 10.26
C TYR A 45 1.88 -14.37 10.09
N GLN A 46 0.69 -13.98 9.61
CA GLN A 46 0.25 -12.60 9.75
C GLN A 46 0.10 -12.27 11.24
N ILE A 47 0.46 -11.05 11.63
CA ILE A 47 0.39 -10.61 13.02
C ILE A 47 -1.03 -10.74 13.59
N SER A 48 -2.06 -10.35 12.84
CA SER A 48 -3.45 -10.46 13.27
C SER A 48 -3.85 -11.90 13.60
N PHE A 49 -3.46 -12.86 12.75
CA PHE A 49 -3.71 -14.29 12.95
C PHE A 49 -2.88 -14.85 14.10
N PHE A 50 -1.61 -14.46 14.21
CA PHE A 50 -0.72 -14.85 15.30
C PHE A 50 -1.29 -14.41 16.65
N ILE A 51 -1.75 -13.15 16.77
CA ILE A 51 -2.36 -12.63 18.00
C ILE A 51 -3.58 -13.47 18.39
N LYS A 52 -4.41 -13.87 17.42
CA LYS A 52 -5.60 -14.70 17.70
C LYS A 52 -5.26 -16.12 18.15
N LYS A 53 -4.21 -16.71 17.59
CA LYS A 53 -3.89 -18.14 17.78
C LYS A 53 -2.93 -18.41 18.93
N TYR A 54 -1.94 -17.55 19.15
CA TYR A 54 -0.80 -17.83 20.04
C TYR A 54 -0.70 -16.89 21.24
N ILE A 55 -1.47 -15.81 21.30
CA ILE A 55 -1.45 -14.88 22.43
C ILE A 55 -2.61 -15.18 23.36
N ASP A 56 -2.31 -15.33 24.65
CA ASP A 56 -3.30 -15.58 25.69
C ASP A 56 -4.38 -14.49 25.76
N LYS A 57 -5.60 -14.89 26.16
CA LYS A 57 -6.77 -13.99 26.29
C LYS A 57 -6.46 -12.74 27.12
N ASN A 58 -5.68 -12.88 28.20
CA ASN A 58 -5.28 -11.79 29.09
C ASN A 58 -4.45 -10.70 28.38
N HIS A 59 -3.66 -11.08 27.38
CA HIS A 59 -2.80 -10.16 26.63
C HIS A 59 -3.35 -9.78 25.26
N PHE A 60 -4.35 -10.51 24.75
CA PHE A 60 -4.98 -10.30 23.45
C PHE A 60 -5.39 -8.84 23.22
N LYS A 61 -6.20 -8.25 24.12
CA LYS A 61 -6.71 -6.88 23.97
C LYS A 61 -5.58 -5.85 23.88
N SER A 62 -4.52 -6.05 24.65
CA SER A 62 -3.35 -5.16 24.66
C SER A 62 -2.54 -5.28 23.36
N PHE A 63 -2.24 -6.50 22.90
CA PHE A 63 -1.53 -6.71 21.64
C PHE A 63 -2.34 -6.23 20.44
N TYR A 64 -3.64 -6.47 20.42
CA TYR A 64 -4.53 -6.03 19.35
C TYR A 64 -4.60 -4.50 19.27
N LYS A 65 -4.62 -3.80 20.42
CA LYS A 65 -4.55 -2.33 20.48
C LYS A 65 -3.22 -1.79 19.97
N LEU A 66 -2.10 -2.43 20.31
CA LEU A 66 -0.77 -2.04 19.83
C LEU A 66 -0.62 -2.26 18.32
N TYR A 67 -1.17 -3.36 17.81
CA TYR A 67 -1.19 -3.67 16.38
C TYR A 67 -2.03 -2.64 15.60
N LYS A 68 -3.26 -2.33 16.04
CA LYS A 68 -4.14 -1.36 15.36
C LYS A 68 -3.59 0.08 15.32
N LYS A 69 -2.76 0.47 16.30
CA LYS A 69 -2.15 1.80 16.35
C LYS A 69 -0.79 1.86 15.64
N ASP A 70 -0.40 0.79 14.92
CA ASP A 70 0.91 0.65 14.28
C ASP A 70 2.11 0.92 15.20
N PHE A 71 1.95 0.71 16.51
CA PHE A 71 3.01 0.92 17.50
C PHE A 71 3.96 -0.28 17.56
N PHE A 72 4.67 -0.51 16.45
CA PHE A 72 5.54 -1.67 16.26
C PHE A 72 6.63 -1.78 17.33
N LEU A 73 7.26 -0.68 17.72
CA LEU A 73 8.31 -0.69 18.76
C LEU A 73 7.77 -1.18 20.11
N LYS A 74 6.59 -0.72 20.51
CA LYS A 74 5.91 -1.15 21.74
C LYS A 74 5.46 -2.61 21.63
N PHE A 75 4.96 -3.01 20.47
CA PHE A 75 4.60 -4.40 20.16
C PHE A 75 5.81 -5.33 20.34
N LYS A 76 6.94 -5.01 19.70
CA LYS A 76 8.19 -5.80 19.76
C LYS A 76 8.74 -5.88 21.18
N LYS A 77 8.74 -4.78 21.94
CA LYS A 77 9.16 -4.77 23.36
C LYS A 77 8.30 -5.72 24.19
N LYS A 78 6.97 -5.65 24.07
CA LYS A 78 6.06 -6.55 24.81
C LYS A 78 6.20 -8.00 24.38
N PHE A 79 6.37 -8.24 23.07
CA PHE A 79 6.62 -9.56 22.49
C PHE A 79 7.87 -10.22 23.08
N ASN A 80 8.95 -9.45 23.21
CA ASN A 80 10.20 -9.92 23.82
C ASN A 80 10.05 -10.15 25.32
N LYS A 81 9.36 -9.24 26.04
CA LYS A 81 9.16 -9.35 27.50
C LYS A 81 8.42 -10.65 27.90
N LEU A 82 7.51 -11.11 27.06
CA LEU A 82 6.75 -12.36 27.27
C LEU A 82 7.49 -13.61 26.75
N GLY A 83 8.72 -13.50 26.27
CA GLY A 83 9.54 -14.66 25.86
C GLY A 83 9.19 -15.29 24.51
N TYR A 84 8.26 -14.70 23.73
CA TYR A 84 7.90 -15.22 22.40
C TYR A 84 9.06 -15.20 21.40
N ASN A 85 10.06 -14.34 21.63
CA ASN A 85 11.28 -14.23 20.82
C ASN A 85 12.11 -15.52 20.77
N LYS A 86 11.98 -16.43 21.75
CA LYS A 86 12.67 -17.74 21.75
C LYS A 86 12.17 -18.68 20.65
N LYS A 87 10.91 -18.55 20.25
CA LYS A 87 10.27 -19.42 19.23
C LYS A 87 9.94 -18.68 17.94
N PHE A 88 9.79 -17.36 17.99
CA PHE A 88 9.26 -16.56 16.90
C PHE A 88 10.10 -15.29 16.65
N CYS A 89 10.29 -14.96 15.38
CA CYS A 89 11.00 -13.78 14.92
C CYS A 89 10.04 -12.88 14.13
N ILE A 90 10.07 -11.57 14.40
CA ILE A 90 9.30 -10.59 13.64
C ILE A 90 10.18 -10.05 12.51
N LYS A 91 9.74 -10.19 11.25
CA LYS A 91 10.44 -9.67 10.07
C LYS A 91 9.59 -8.63 9.34
N LYS A 92 10.25 -7.59 8.85
CA LYS A 92 9.68 -6.61 7.92
C LYS A 92 9.81 -7.13 6.49
N ILE A 93 8.73 -7.11 5.73
CA ILE A 93 8.66 -7.53 4.33
C ILE A 93 8.05 -6.39 3.52
N SER A 94 8.53 -6.22 2.28
CA SER A 94 7.95 -5.25 1.35
C SER A 94 6.74 -5.84 0.65
N TYR A 95 5.70 -5.01 0.50
CA TYR A 95 4.55 -5.32 -0.35
C TYR A 95 4.88 -5.21 -1.85
N MET A 96 6.10 -4.83 -2.22
CA MET A 96 6.46 -4.61 -3.63
C MET A 96 7.06 -5.88 -4.22
N PHE A 97 6.59 -6.27 -5.41
CA PHE A 97 7.24 -7.33 -6.18
C PHE A 97 8.45 -6.78 -6.92
N LYS A 98 9.60 -7.39 -6.66
CA LYS A 98 10.87 -7.10 -7.33
C LYS A 98 11.05 -8.06 -8.50
N VAL A 99 11.24 -7.52 -9.70
CA VAL A 99 11.49 -8.30 -10.93
C VAL A 99 12.99 -8.38 -11.20
N ASN A 100 13.68 -7.23 -11.13
CA ASN A 100 15.13 -7.14 -11.34
C ASN A 100 15.76 -6.18 -10.29
N LYS A 101 17.07 -5.93 -10.34
CA LYS A 101 17.80 -5.04 -9.40
C LYS A 101 17.13 -3.66 -9.27
N ASN A 102 16.64 -3.12 -10.39
CA ASN A 102 16.07 -1.77 -10.47
C ASN A 102 14.59 -1.73 -10.90
N ILE A 103 13.96 -2.88 -11.19
CA ILE A 103 12.61 -2.96 -11.77
C ILE A 103 11.66 -3.67 -10.82
N PHE A 104 10.49 -3.07 -10.62
CA PHE A 104 9.42 -3.54 -9.75
C PHE A 104 8.10 -3.57 -10.51
N LEU A 105 7.15 -4.38 -10.05
CA LEU A 105 5.76 -4.26 -10.46
C LEU A 105 5.12 -3.09 -9.69
N ARG A 106 4.27 -2.31 -10.36
CA ARG A 106 3.59 -1.17 -9.72
C ARG A 106 2.64 -1.65 -8.60
N PRO A 107 2.72 -1.07 -7.40
CA PRO A 107 1.83 -1.42 -6.27
C PRO A 107 0.47 -0.71 -6.30
N GLU A 108 0.34 0.28 -7.17
CA GLU A 108 -0.82 1.14 -7.42
C GLU A 108 -0.71 1.73 -8.84
N ILE A 109 -1.75 2.40 -9.31
CA ILE A 109 -1.82 2.91 -10.69
C ILE A 109 -1.35 4.36 -10.79
N SER A 110 -1.63 5.17 -9.76
CA SER A 110 -1.40 6.62 -9.72
C SER A 110 0.00 7.09 -10.12
N GLN A 111 1.04 6.30 -9.84
CA GLN A 111 2.43 6.67 -10.12
C GLN A 111 2.68 6.97 -11.60
N GLY A 112 2.07 6.20 -12.51
CA GLY A 112 2.22 6.42 -13.94
C GLY A 112 1.66 7.77 -14.40
N VAL A 113 0.54 8.17 -13.81
CA VAL A 113 -0.12 9.45 -14.06
C VAL A 113 0.78 10.62 -13.64
N TYR A 114 1.39 10.53 -12.45
CA TYR A 114 2.26 11.59 -11.96
C TYR A 114 3.57 11.73 -12.76
N ILE A 115 4.16 10.62 -13.22
CA ILE A 115 5.36 10.67 -14.07
C ILE A 115 5.06 11.38 -15.39
N ASN A 116 3.89 11.10 -15.98
CA ASN A 116 3.50 11.64 -17.28
C ASN A 116 2.81 13.00 -17.21
N TYR A 117 2.61 13.58 -16.02
CA TYR A 117 1.85 14.80 -15.82
C TYR A 117 2.26 15.95 -16.75
N ILE A 118 3.56 16.24 -16.89
CA ILE A 118 4.07 17.32 -17.75
C ILE A 118 3.76 17.03 -19.23
N ASN A 119 3.91 15.78 -19.66
CA ASN A 119 3.63 15.39 -21.05
C ASN A 119 2.13 15.50 -21.36
N LEU A 120 1.29 15.08 -20.41
CA LEU A 120 -0.16 15.15 -20.53
C LEU A 120 -0.65 16.61 -20.59
N LEU A 121 -0.12 17.49 -19.74
CA LEU A 121 -0.39 18.93 -19.82
C LEU A 121 -0.04 19.52 -21.20
N LYS A 122 1.09 19.12 -21.79
CA LYS A 122 1.55 19.62 -23.09
C LYS A 122 0.70 19.13 -24.25
N ILE A 123 0.40 17.83 -24.30
CA ILE A 123 -0.31 17.19 -25.43
C ILE A 123 -1.72 17.76 -25.54
N TYR A 124 -2.42 17.82 -24.42
CA TYR A 124 -3.83 18.11 -24.45
C TYR A 124 -4.15 19.57 -24.12
N LYS A 125 -3.14 20.38 -23.79
CA LYS A 125 -3.29 21.80 -23.42
C LYS A 125 -4.39 22.01 -22.36
N TYR A 126 -4.46 21.10 -21.38
CA TYR A 126 -5.53 21.08 -20.41
C TYR A 126 -5.63 22.39 -19.65
N THR A 127 -6.84 22.94 -19.58
CA THR A 127 -7.18 23.95 -18.59
C THR A 127 -7.50 23.23 -17.28
N ILE A 128 -6.83 23.63 -16.21
CA ILE A 128 -7.16 23.13 -14.87
C ILE A 128 -8.53 23.73 -14.49
N PRO A 129 -9.52 22.94 -14.03
CA PRO A 129 -9.39 21.55 -13.57
C PRO A 129 -9.58 20.47 -14.63
N PHE A 130 -8.78 19.40 -14.52
CA PHE A 130 -8.88 18.22 -15.36
C PHE A 130 -8.59 16.95 -14.55
N GLY A 131 -9.09 15.81 -15.00
CA GLY A 131 -8.82 14.51 -14.40
C GLY A 131 -8.19 13.54 -15.38
N ILE A 132 -7.34 12.69 -14.84
CA ILE A 132 -6.76 11.57 -15.57
C ILE A 132 -7.29 10.29 -14.92
N ILE A 133 -7.79 9.37 -15.74
CA ILE A 133 -8.30 8.07 -15.30
C ILE A 133 -7.37 7.00 -15.85
N GLN A 134 -7.04 6.02 -15.00
CA GLN A 134 -6.38 4.82 -15.45
C GLN A 134 -7.00 3.59 -14.81
N ILE A 135 -7.26 2.60 -15.65
CA ILE A 135 -7.72 1.26 -15.26
C ILE A 135 -6.60 0.28 -15.58
N GLY A 136 -6.30 -0.63 -14.65
CA GLY A 136 -5.39 -1.72 -14.94
C GLY A 136 -4.92 -2.49 -13.73
N LYS A 137 -3.97 -3.39 -13.96
CA LYS A 137 -3.45 -4.29 -12.93
C LYS A 137 -2.46 -3.60 -12.00
N SER A 138 -2.53 -3.93 -10.71
CA SER A 138 -1.53 -3.61 -9.70
C SER A 138 -1.18 -4.84 -8.87
N PHE A 139 0.00 -4.80 -8.26
CA PHE A 139 0.58 -5.99 -7.64
C PHE A 139 1.05 -5.69 -6.22
N ARG A 140 0.57 -6.47 -5.25
CA ARG A 140 0.98 -6.37 -3.85
C ARG A 140 1.42 -7.73 -3.35
N ASN A 141 2.64 -7.84 -2.87
CA ASN A 141 3.17 -9.06 -2.27
C ASN A 141 2.57 -9.24 -0.87
N GLU A 142 1.28 -9.58 -0.83
CA GLU A 142 0.50 -9.76 0.37
C GLU A 142 0.73 -11.16 0.93
N PHE A 143 0.74 -11.28 2.25
CA PHE A 143 0.66 -12.60 2.87
C PHE A 143 -0.79 -13.09 2.80
N LEU A 144 -1.04 -14.07 1.92
CA LEU A 144 -2.36 -14.61 1.67
C LEU A 144 -2.83 -15.48 2.85
N ASP A 145 -3.91 -15.06 3.51
CA ASP A 145 -4.58 -15.82 4.57
C ASP A 145 -6.04 -16.09 4.14
N ASN A 146 -6.27 -17.09 3.30
CA ASN A 146 -7.59 -17.68 2.91
C ASN A 146 -8.74 -16.71 2.55
N LYS A 147 -8.44 -15.45 2.26
CA LYS A 147 -9.42 -14.40 1.90
C LYS A 147 -9.29 -14.07 0.42
N PHE A 148 -9.79 -14.97 -0.42
CA PHE A 148 -9.57 -14.98 -1.87
C PHE A 148 -9.82 -13.63 -2.54
N ILE A 149 -11.04 -13.10 -2.49
CA ILE A 149 -11.38 -11.87 -3.24
C ILE A 149 -10.86 -10.60 -2.53
N PHE A 150 -10.88 -10.58 -1.19
CA PHE A 150 -10.52 -9.38 -0.43
C PHE A 150 -9.01 -9.14 -0.32
N ARG A 151 -8.18 -10.15 -0.60
CA ARG A 151 -6.72 -10.05 -0.57
C ARG A 151 -6.12 -10.90 -1.68
N MET A 152 -5.62 -10.23 -2.70
CA MET A 152 -4.96 -10.84 -3.86
C MET A 152 -3.59 -10.21 -4.06
N ASN A 153 -2.70 -10.97 -4.69
CA ASN A 153 -1.37 -10.46 -5.06
C ASN A 153 -1.39 -9.64 -6.35
N GLU A 154 -2.39 -9.88 -7.19
CA GLU A 154 -2.67 -9.19 -8.43
C GLU A 154 -4.15 -8.86 -8.43
N PHE A 155 -4.48 -7.60 -8.74
CA PHE A 155 -5.86 -7.16 -8.83
C PHE A 155 -5.95 -5.96 -9.76
N GLU A 156 -7.15 -5.71 -10.28
CA GLU A 156 -7.43 -4.57 -11.14
C GLU A 156 -7.96 -3.41 -10.31
N GLN A 157 -7.48 -2.21 -10.61
CA GLN A 157 -7.96 -0.98 -9.99
C GLN A 157 -8.38 0.01 -11.07
N MET A 158 -9.34 0.86 -10.74
CA MET A 158 -9.60 2.09 -11.45
C MET A 158 -9.23 3.23 -10.51
N GLU A 159 -8.25 4.04 -10.88
CA GLU A 159 -7.84 5.21 -10.13
C GLU A 159 -8.04 6.47 -11.00
N MET A 160 -8.57 7.52 -10.39
CA MET A 160 -8.73 8.83 -11.01
C MET A 160 -7.93 9.86 -10.22
N GLN A 161 -7.05 10.58 -10.89
CA GLN A 161 -6.33 11.72 -10.33
C GLN A 161 -6.93 13.00 -10.91
N TYR A 162 -7.63 13.75 -10.06
CA TYR A 162 -8.24 15.02 -10.43
C TYR A 162 -7.36 16.18 -9.97
N PHE A 163 -6.93 17.01 -10.91
CA PHE A 163 -6.04 18.14 -10.68
C PHE A 163 -6.88 19.42 -10.65
N ASN A 164 -6.87 20.11 -9.51
CA ASN A 164 -7.59 21.36 -9.30
C ASN A 164 -6.62 22.52 -9.02
N LEU A 165 -7.05 23.73 -9.38
CA LEU A 165 -6.44 24.95 -8.90
C LEU A 165 -6.79 25.11 -7.42
N LEU A 166 -5.78 25.38 -6.60
CA LEU A 166 -5.97 25.77 -5.21
C LEU A 166 -6.49 27.21 -5.16
N ILE A 167 -7.78 27.43 -5.44
CA ILE A 167 -8.42 28.73 -5.23
C ILE A 167 -8.77 28.84 -3.75
N ASN A 168 -7.82 29.23 -2.88
CA ASN A 168 -8.06 29.59 -1.47
C ASN A 168 -9.25 28.86 -0.78
N GLU A 169 -9.35 27.53 -0.94
CA GLU A 169 -10.46 26.70 -0.44
C GLU A 169 -10.29 26.40 1.06
N LYS A 170 -9.90 27.41 1.86
CA LYS A 170 -9.95 27.32 3.33
C LYS A 170 -11.38 27.41 3.88
N LYS A 171 -12.43 27.53 3.04
CA LYS A 171 -13.80 27.76 3.54
C LYS A 171 -14.75 26.56 3.55
N ASN A 172 -14.57 25.52 2.73
CA ASN A 172 -15.67 24.55 2.52
C ASN A 172 -15.39 23.07 2.81
N TYR A 173 -14.23 22.70 3.37
CA TYR A 173 -14.08 21.37 3.98
C TYR A 173 -14.30 21.47 5.49
N LYS A 174 -15.55 21.69 5.90
CA LYS A 174 -15.99 21.40 7.27
C LYS A 174 -16.46 19.95 7.30
N GLU A 175 -15.68 19.16 8.04
CA GLU A 175 -15.96 17.91 8.78
C GLU A 175 -16.76 16.79 8.10
#